data_AF-A0A7W5MZ89-F1
#
_entry.id   AF-A0A7W5MZ89-F1
#
_cell.length_a   1.000
_cell.length_b   1.000
_cell.length_c   1.000
_cell.angle_alpha   90.00
_cell.angle_beta   90.00
_cell.angle_gamma   90.00
#
_symmetry.space_group_name_H-M   'P 1'
#
loop_
_entity.id
_entity.type
_entity.pdbx_description
1 polymer ?
#
loop_
_entity_poly.entity_id
_entity_poly.type
_entity_poly.pdbx_seq_one_letter_code
_entity_poly.pdbx_strand_id
1 'polypeptide(L)'
;MVGSVCDSYDNASAETFNGLYKTEVIWRQRSWPSASAVEMATLRWVDWYNNQRLFGTIGYIPPAEAEANYYAALEALDMVA
;
A
#
# COMPACT_ATOMS: atom_id res chain seq x y z
N MET A 1 -26.53 -2.30 14.98
CA MET A 1 -25.93 -2.65 13.68
C MET A 1 -24.95 -1.55 13.31
N VAL A 2 -23.66 -1.85 13.38
CA VAL A 2 -22.55 -1.24 12.62
C VAL A 2 -21.41 -2.24 12.83
N GLY A 3 -21.22 -3.16 11.90
CA GLY A 3 -20.39 -2.95 10.71
C GLY A 3 -19.14 -3.81 10.94
N SER A 4 -19.14 -4.98 10.32
CA SER A 4 -18.25 -6.10 10.57
C SER A 4 -16.77 -5.73 10.63
N VAL A 5 -16.12 -6.20 11.70
CA VAL A 5 -14.76 -6.76 11.75
C VAL A 5 -13.81 -6.23 10.65
N CYS A 6 -12.90 -5.34 11.04
CA CYS A 6 -11.57 -5.28 10.43
C CYS A 6 -10.94 -6.67 10.61
N ASP A 7 -10.98 -7.49 9.56
CA ASP A 7 -10.47 -8.85 9.57
C ASP A 7 -8.96 -8.86 9.87
N SER A 8 -8.47 -9.91 10.52
CA SER A 8 -7.03 -10.05 10.85
C SER A 8 -6.11 -9.92 9.64
N TYR A 9 -6.64 -10.15 8.44
CA TYR A 9 -5.95 -9.95 7.17
C TYR A 9 -5.71 -8.47 6.85
N ASP A 10 -6.71 -7.61 7.06
CA ASP A 10 -6.59 -6.16 6.90
C ASP A 10 -5.56 -5.60 7.88
N ASN A 11 -5.62 -6.05 9.14
CA ASN A 11 -4.64 -5.70 10.15
C ASN A 11 -3.21 -6.19 9.80
N ALA A 12 -3.04 -7.45 9.37
CA ALA A 12 -1.72 -7.97 8.96
C ALA A 12 -1.15 -7.24 7.73
N SER A 13 -2.01 -6.86 6.78
CA SER A 13 -1.63 -6.07 5.61
C SER A 13 -1.22 -4.65 6.01
N ALA A 14 -2.01 -3.99 6.86
CA ALA A 14 -1.72 -2.67 7.40
C ALA A 14 -0.44 -2.66 8.27
N GLU A 15 -0.21 -3.69 9.07
CA GLU A 15 1.01 -3.86 9.87
C GLU A 15 2.24 -4.04 8.97
N THR A 16 2.12 -4.84 7.91
CA THR A 16 3.20 -5.03 6.93
C THR A 16 3.53 -3.72 6.21
N PHE A 17 2.50 -2.98 5.80
CA PHE A 17 2.66 -1.67 5.17
C PHE A 17 3.34 -0.66 6.11
N ASN A 18 2.89 -0.57 7.36
CA ASN A 18 3.48 0.30 8.38
C ASN A 18 4.93 -0.10 8.72
N GLY A 19 5.23 -1.41 8.75
CA GLY A 19 6.58 -1.93 8.96
C GLY A 19 7.54 -1.56 7.83
N LEU A 20 7.08 -1.67 6.58
CA LEU A 20 7.83 -1.24 5.39
C LEU A 20 8.07 0.26 5.40
N TYR A 21 7.03 1.05 5.65
CA TYR A 21 7.12 2.50 5.75
C TYR A 21 8.16 2.94 6.79
N LYS A 22 8.10 2.38 8.00
CA LYS A 22 9.07 2.67 9.04
C LYS A 22 10.50 2.33 8.60
N THR A 23 10.70 1.17 7.95
CA THR A 23 12.01 0.70 7.49
C THR A 23 12.60 1.59 6.39
N GLU A 24 11.80 1.89 5.37
CA GLU A 24 12.27 2.56 4.15
C GLU A 24 12.35 4.09 4.29
N VAL A 25 11.49 4.68 5.13
CA VAL A 25 11.42 6.13 5.33
C VAL A 25 12.04 6.53 6.67
N ILE A 26 11.48 6.06 7.79
CA ILE A 26 11.83 6.56 9.12
C ILE A 26 13.22 6.11 9.56
N TRP A 27 13.56 4.82 9.42
CA TRP A 27 14.85 4.28 9.84
C TRP A 27 15.99 4.62 8.86
N ARG A 28 15.66 4.86 7.59
CA ARG A 28 16.63 5.24 6.56
C ARG A 28 17.17 6.67 6.74
N GLN A 29 16.37 7.57 7.32
CA GLN A 29 16.81 8.90 7.75
C GLN A 29 16.82 9.00 9.28
N ARG A 30 18.02 8.87 9.86
CA ARG A 30 18.24 8.81 11.31
C ARG A 30 17.84 10.07 12.08
N SER A 31 17.68 11.21 11.41
CA SER A 31 17.22 12.45 12.03
C SER A 31 16.47 13.29 11.01
N TRP A 32 15.29 13.77 11.40
CA TRP A 32 14.41 14.59 10.58
C TRP A 32 14.45 16.04 11.07
N PRO A 33 14.60 17.02 10.18
CA PRO A 33 14.72 18.43 10.57
C PRO A 33 13.40 19.05 11.03
N SER A 34 12.25 18.48 10.67
CA SER A 34 10.91 18.91 11.09
C SER A 34 9.83 17.90 10.70
N ALA A 35 8.66 17.99 11.34
CA ALA A 35 7.49 17.17 10.99
C ALA A 35 7.09 17.33 9.51
N SER A 36 7.10 18.55 8.97
CA SER A 36 6.81 18.80 7.55
C SER A 36 7.75 18.07 6.59
N ALA A 37 9.03 17.89 6.98
CA ALA A 37 9.98 17.12 6.16
C ALA A 37 9.64 15.63 6.15
N VAL A 38 9.14 15.10 7.27
CA VAL A 38 8.59 13.74 7.35
C VAL A 38 7.37 13.63 6.45
N GLU A 39 6.41 14.54 6.56
CA GLU A 39 5.17 14.53 5.75
C GLU A 39 5.47 14.54 4.25
N MET A 40 6.37 15.41 3.78
CA MET A 40 6.78 15.43 2.37
C MET A 40 7.45 14.11 1.94
N ALA A 41 8.26 13.51 2.82
CA ALA A 41 8.88 12.22 2.52
C ALA A 41 7.86 11.08 2.50
N THR A 42 6.87 11.11 3.40
CA THR A 42 5.73 10.19 3.40
C THR A 42 4.96 10.29 2.08
N LEU A 43 4.59 11.50 1.66
CA LEU A 43 3.84 11.71 0.41
C LEU A 43 4.61 11.17 -0.80
N ARG A 44 5.91 11.46 -0.89
CA ARG A 44 6.75 10.93 -1.97
C ARG A 44 6.89 9.41 -1.91
N TRP A 45 7.01 8.85 -0.71
CA TRP A 45 7.11 7.40 -0.56
C TRP A 45 5.79 6.70 -0.92
N VAL A 46 4.64 7.26 -0.54
CA VAL A 46 3.31 6.76 -0.91
C VAL A 46 3.10 6.83 -2.42
N ASP A 47 3.45 7.93 -3.07
CA ASP A 47 3.37 8.04 -4.54
C ASP A 47 4.24 6.97 -5.23
N TRP A 48 5.51 6.87 -4.83
CA TRP A 48 6.41 5.85 -5.37
C TRP A 48 5.91 4.43 -5.10
N TYR A 49 5.43 4.15 -3.89
CA TYR A 49 4.92 2.84 -3.51
C TYR A 49 3.71 2.45 -4.38
N ASN A 50 2.78 3.37 -4.61
CA ASN A 50 1.55 3.09 -5.34
C ASN A 50 1.77 3.02 -6.86
N ASN A 51 2.59 3.91 -7.42
CA ASN A 51 2.69 4.11 -8.87
C ASN A 51 3.94 3.49 -9.50
N GLN A 52 4.99 3.21 -8.72
CA GLN A 52 6.31 2.86 -9.27
C GLN A 52 6.95 1.62 -8.64
N ARG A 53 6.49 1.18 -7.46
CA ARG A 53 7.09 0.03 -6.77
C ARG A 53 6.65 -1.27 -7.43
N LEU A 54 7.59 -1.88 -8.12
CA LEU A 54 7.39 -3.16 -8.79
C LEU A 54 7.51 -4.30 -7.78
N PHE A 55 6.47 -5.11 -7.65
CA PHE A 55 6.48 -6.30 -6.84
C PHE A 55 6.61 -7.54 -7.73
N GLY A 56 7.71 -8.27 -7.57
CA GLY A 56 7.96 -9.49 -8.36
C GLY A 56 6.90 -10.58 -8.15
N THR A 57 6.21 -10.59 -7.01
CA THR A 57 5.17 -11.58 -6.67
C THR A 57 3.85 -11.37 -7.40
N ILE A 58 3.57 -10.17 -7.92
CA ILE A 58 2.34 -9.83 -8.66
C ILE A 58 2.61 -9.62 -10.16
N GLY A 59 3.80 -10.03 -10.65
CA GLY A 59 4.14 -9.95 -12.07
C GLY A 59 4.85 -8.66 -12.50
N TYR A 60 5.57 -7.99 -11.59
CA TYR A 60 6.27 -6.72 -11.88
C TYR A 60 5.33 -5.59 -12.32
N ILE A 61 4.16 -5.50 -11.69
CA ILE A 61 3.25 -4.37 -11.86
C ILE A 61 3.17 -3.57 -10.55
N PRO A 62 2.96 -2.24 -10.62
CA PRO A 62 2.71 -1.45 -9.44
C PRO A 62 1.37 -1.85 -8.79
N PRO A 63 1.22 -1.66 -7.48
CA PRO A 63 0.03 -2.10 -6.75
C PRO A 63 -1.25 -1.40 -7.23
N ALA A 64 -1.18 -0.16 -7.72
CA ALA A 64 -2.34 0.51 -8.34
C ALA A 64 -2.86 -0.24 -9.58
N GLU A 65 -1.96 -0.76 -10.42
CA GLU A 65 -2.35 -1.59 -11.58
C GLU A 65 -2.85 -2.97 -11.15
N ALA A 66 -2.26 -3.56 -10.09
CA ALA A 66 -2.75 -4.83 -9.55
C ALA A 66 -4.16 -4.71 -8.95
N GLU A 67 -4.45 -3.62 -8.25
CA GLU A 67 -5.77 -3.33 -7.70
C GLU A 67 -6.80 -3.11 -8.83
N ALA A 68 -6.46 -2.33 -9.86
CA ALA A 68 -7.31 -2.14 -11.03
C ALA A 68 -7.62 -3.48 -11.74
N ASN A 69 -6.61 -4.33 -11.92
CA ASN A 69 -6.79 -5.66 -12.51
C ASN A 69 -7.65 -6.57 -11.63
N TYR A 70 -7.50 -6.49 -10.31
CA TYR A 70 -8.30 -7.26 -9.35
C TYR A 70 -9.78 -6.87 -9.42
N TYR A 71 -10.10 -5.57 -9.40
CA TYR A 71 -11.48 -5.10 -9.52
C TYR A 71 -12.08 -5.42 -10.90
N ALA A 72 -11.32 -5.26 -11.98
CA ALA A 72 -11.78 -5.63 -13.32
C ALA A 72 -12.08 -7.14 -13.45
N ALA A 73 -11.26 -8.00 -12.82
CA ALA A 73 -11.50 -9.43 -12.76
C ALA A 73 -12.72 -9.80 -11.90
N LEU A 74 -12.95 -9.07 -10.80
CA LEU A 74 -14.13 -9.22 -9.95
C LEU A 74 -15.42 -8.83 -10.67
N GLU A 75 -15.43 -7.70 -11.39
CA GLU A 75 -16.58 -7.28 -12.20
C GLU A 75 -16.85 -8.28 -13.35
N ALA A 76 -15.80 -8.82 -13.97
CA ALA A 76 -15.95 -9.85 -14.99
C ALA A 76 -16.49 -11.17 -14.41
N LEU A 77 -16.12 -11.53 -13.18
CA LEU A 77 -16.67 -12.70 -12.48
C LEU A 77 -18.13 -12.50 -12.07
N ASP A 78 -18.52 -11.30 -11.63
CA ASP A 78 -19.90 -10.94 -11.30
C ASP A 78 -20.81 -10.95 -12.54
N MET A 79 -20.32 -10.48 -13.70
CA MET A 79 -21.08 -10.50 -14.96
C MET A 79 -21.22 -11.88 -15.62
N VAL A 80 -20.49 -12.90 -15.14
CA VAL A 80 -20.51 -14.27 -15.68
C VAL A 80 -21.22 -15.25 -14.73
N ALA A 81 -21.61 -14.81 -13.53
CA ALA A 81 -22.39 -15.56 -12.55
C ALA A 81 -23.92 -15.40 -12.75
#